data_AF-A0A0Q5N4F9-F1
#
_entry.id   AF-A0A0Q5N4F9-F1
#
_cell.length_a   1.000
_cell.length_b   1.000
_cell.length_c   1.000
_cell.angle_alpha   90.00
_cell.angle_beta   90.00
_cell.angle_gamma   90.00
#
_symmetry.space_group_name_H-M   'P 1'
#
loop_
_entity.id
_entity.type
_entity.pdbx_description
1 polymer ?
#
loop_
_entity_poly.entity_id
_entity_poly.type
_entity_poly.pdbx_seq_one_letter_code
_entity_poly.pdbx_strand_id
1 'polypeptide(L)'
;MRKHWKALTAVGVVILAVAVAVILINRPAPAKEPDPSSLQASGKFGFPVSDIKIGEGGTKKASDGKTITGYNGTCDSAAQAAANYTHLIEDVNLTTWAQQKKTLTEVSKPGPWFEKVAFNGDLLANAKELPTGAFDGQWYSRADVVAGGLYRVASCEEEKQAVVQVFTGGVVASVNEAPSSFFQTVTFELAWDGDWKVSDAAIVPAGQDFGGRVKDAGPMSVGTNMGEAATPVLRDDLVNAFFKDKSREGWVEYANAKR
;
A
#
# COMPACT_ATOMS: atom_id res chain seq x y z
N MET A 1 50.94 21.23 16.65
CA MET A 1 49.83 20.56 15.94
C MET A 1 49.62 20.99 14.47
N ARG A 2 50.48 21.82 13.84
CA ARG A 2 50.29 22.25 12.43
C ARG A 2 51.02 21.39 11.38
N LYS A 3 51.93 20.50 11.78
CA LYS A 3 52.83 19.79 10.83
C LYS A 3 52.24 18.50 10.23
N HIS A 4 51.20 17.94 10.85
CA HIS A 4 50.57 16.68 10.39
C HIS A 4 49.16 16.85 9.82
N TRP A 5 48.65 18.09 9.72
CA TRP A 5 47.29 18.32 9.24
C TRP A 5 47.12 17.86 7.79
N LYS A 6 48.09 18.16 6.91
CA LYS A 6 48.05 17.72 5.50
C LYS A 6 48.02 16.20 5.33
N ALA A 7 48.68 15.45 6.24
CA ALA A 7 48.65 13.99 6.24
C ALA A 7 47.30 13.45 6.72
N LEU A 8 46.71 14.07 7.76
CA LEU A 8 45.36 13.76 8.23
C LEU A 8 44.28 14.07 7.18
N THR A 9 44.42 15.15 6.41
CA THR A 9 43.48 15.48 5.32
C THR A 9 43.58 14.45 4.19
N ALA A 10 44.80 14.04 3.83
CA ALA A 10 45.02 13.03 2.78
C ALA A 10 44.42 11.68 3.16
N VAL A 11 44.60 11.23 4.41
CA VAL A 11 44.00 9.97 4.91
C VAL A 11 42.48 10.07 4.93
N GLY A 12 41.92 11.21 5.36
CA GLY A 12 40.46 11.43 5.35
C GLY A 12 39.86 11.36 3.94
N VAL A 13 40.51 11.97 2.95
CA VAL A 13 40.05 11.94 1.55
C VAL A 13 40.11 10.53 0.96
N VAL A 14 41.16 9.76 1.28
CA VAL A 14 41.27 8.36 0.83
C VAL A 14 40.17 7.49 1.44
N ILE A 15 39.90 7.61 2.74
CA ILE A 15 38.81 6.87 3.39
C ILE A 15 37.45 7.22 2.77
N LEU A 16 37.21 8.50 2.49
CA LEU A 16 35.97 8.95 1.87
C LEU A 16 35.83 8.39 0.44
N ALA A 17 36.92 8.37 -0.33
CA ALA A 17 36.94 7.79 -1.68
C ALA A 17 36.68 6.27 -1.66
N VAL A 18 37.26 5.54 -0.69
CA VAL A 18 36.99 4.10 -0.53
C VAL A 18 35.54 3.87 -0.10
N ALA A 19 34.98 4.67 0.82
CA ALA A 19 33.58 4.53 1.24
C ALA A 19 32.61 4.79 0.08
N VAL A 20 32.86 5.82 -0.73
CA VAL A 20 32.07 6.10 -1.94
C VAL A 20 32.22 4.97 -2.96
N ALA A 21 33.43 4.44 -3.16
CA ALA A 21 33.64 3.31 -4.06
C ALA A 21 32.91 2.04 -3.57
N VAL A 22 32.92 1.75 -2.27
CA VAL A 22 32.17 0.62 -1.68
C VAL A 22 30.66 0.81 -1.87
N ILE A 23 30.13 2.02 -1.70
CA ILE A 23 28.69 2.30 -1.94
C ILE A 23 28.34 2.19 -3.43
N LEU A 24 29.26 2.57 -4.34
CA LEU A 24 29.06 2.45 -5.78
C LEU A 24 29.17 1.01 -6.27
N ILE A 25 30.04 0.19 -5.66
CA ILE A 25 30.25 -1.22 -6.03
C ILE A 25 29.19 -2.13 -5.36
N ASN A 26 28.81 -1.85 -4.11
CA ASN A 26 27.73 -2.54 -3.40
C ASN A 26 26.38 -1.82 -3.55
N ARG A 27 26.13 -1.16 -4.69
CA ARG A 27 24.75 -0.77 -4.99
C ARG A 27 23.91 -2.05 -4.95
N PRO A 28 22.81 -2.09 -4.18
CA PRO A 28 21.86 -3.18 -4.27
C PRO A 28 21.53 -3.34 -5.75
N ALA A 29 21.70 -4.56 -6.28
CA ALA A 29 21.27 -4.84 -7.62
C ALA A 29 19.80 -4.36 -7.73
N PRO A 30 19.42 -3.66 -8.80
CA PRO A 30 18.02 -3.38 -9.03
C PRO A 30 17.28 -4.71 -8.92
N ALA A 31 16.26 -4.75 -8.07
CA ALA A 31 15.42 -5.92 -7.90
C ALA A 31 15.02 -6.40 -9.30
N LYS A 32 15.13 -7.71 -9.56
CA LYS A 32 14.66 -8.27 -10.82
C LYS A 32 13.21 -7.84 -11.00
N GLU A 33 12.93 -7.11 -12.06
CA GLU A 33 11.57 -6.86 -12.49
C GLU A 33 10.85 -8.22 -12.61
N PRO A 34 9.57 -8.29 -12.22
CA PRO A 34 8.78 -9.50 -12.40
C PRO A 34 8.91 -10.00 -13.84
N ASP A 35 9.15 -11.30 -14.01
CA ASP A 35 9.29 -11.92 -15.32
C ASP A 35 8.01 -11.65 -16.15
N PRO A 36 8.08 -10.95 -17.29
CA PRO A 36 6.89 -10.57 -18.06
C PRO A 36 6.14 -11.76 -18.65
N SER A 37 6.69 -12.98 -18.57
CA SER A 37 6.09 -14.16 -19.21
C SER A 37 4.80 -14.69 -18.56
N SER A 38 4.42 -14.24 -17.35
CA SER A 38 3.13 -14.60 -16.72
C SER A 38 2.03 -13.56 -16.95
N LEU A 39 2.33 -12.41 -17.56
CA LEU A 39 1.35 -11.34 -17.75
C LEU A 39 0.56 -11.56 -19.05
N GLN A 40 -0.77 -11.64 -18.95
CA GLN A 40 -1.62 -11.64 -20.13
C GLN A 40 -1.56 -10.29 -20.86
N ALA A 41 -1.84 -10.32 -22.17
CA ALA A 41 -1.91 -9.14 -23.02
C ALA A 41 -2.71 -8.00 -22.36
N SER A 42 -2.27 -6.76 -22.65
CA SER A 42 -2.76 -5.49 -22.11
C SER A 42 -4.22 -5.53 -21.65
N GLY A 43 -4.41 -5.26 -20.35
CA GLY A 43 -5.69 -5.14 -19.67
C GLY A 43 -6.51 -3.95 -20.17
N LYS A 44 -7.69 -3.78 -19.58
CA LYS A 44 -8.70 -2.83 -20.09
C LYS A 44 -8.14 -1.42 -20.19
N PHE A 45 -7.28 -1.04 -19.25
CA PHE A 45 -6.76 0.32 -19.14
C PHE A 45 -5.38 0.48 -19.76
N GLY A 46 -4.83 -0.55 -20.41
CA GLY A 46 -3.50 -0.51 -21.00
C GLY A 46 -2.37 -1.02 -20.09
N PHE A 47 -2.67 -1.47 -18.87
CA PHE A 47 -1.67 -2.08 -17.98
C PHE A 47 -1.56 -3.59 -18.26
N PRO A 48 -0.43 -4.25 -17.96
CA PRO A 48 -0.38 -5.72 -17.96
C PRO A 48 -1.40 -6.31 -16.97
N VAL A 49 -1.91 -7.51 -17.24
CA VAL A 49 -2.81 -8.23 -16.32
C VAL A 49 -2.05 -9.39 -15.69
N SER A 50 -2.05 -9.50 -14.36
CA SER A 50 -1.49 -10.67 -13.68
C SER A 50 -2.53 -11.75 -13.43
N ASP A 51 -2.04 -12.95 -13.07
CA ASP A 51 -2.88 -14.05 -12.60
C ASP A 51 -3.35 -13.88 -11.15
N ILE A 52 -2.90 -12.82 -10.45
CA ILE A 52 -3.25 -12.57 -9.06
C ILE A 52 -4.72 -12.13 -8.95
N LYS A 53 -5.46 -12.81 -8.08
CA LYS A 53 -6.83 -12.43 -7.69
C LYS A 53 -6.88 -11.91 -6.27
N ILE A 54 -7.59 -10.80 -6.10
CA ILE A 54 -7.93 -10.24 -4.79
C ILE A 54 -8.86 -11.23 -4.06
N GLY A 55 -8.61 -11.46 -2.77
CA GLY A 55 -9.36 -12.42 -1.96
C GLY A 55 -8.92 -13.88 -2.13
N GLU A 56 -7.82 -14.15 -2.85
CA GLU A 56 -7.20 -15.47 -2.95
C GLU A 56 -5.75 -15.44 -2.42
N GLY A 57 -5.05 -16.58 -2.52
CA GLY A 57 -3.66 -16.74 -2.09
C GLY A 57 -3.53 -17.61 -0.84
N GLY A 58 -3.21 -17.00 0.29
CA GLY A 58 -2.84 -17.66 1.55
C GLY A 58 -3.76 -18.82 2.00
N THR A 59 -3.21 -19.64 2.88
CA THR A 59 -3.82 -20.94 3.27
C THR A 59 -4.66 -20.88 4.55
N LYS A 60 -4.68 -19.74 5.24
CA LYS A 60 -5.28 -19.58 6.56
C LYS A 60 -6.12 -18.30 6.63
N LYS A 61 -6.84 -18.15 7.74
CA LYS A 61 -7.53 -16.90 8.10
C LYS A 61 -7.07 -16.43 9.46
N ALA A 62 -7.02 -15.12 9.66
CA ALA A 62 -6.77 -14.47 10.94
C ALA A 62 -7.98 -14.59 11.88
N SER A 63 -7.90 -13.99 13.08
CA SER A 63 -8.94 -14.14 14.11
C SER A 63 -10.29 -13.54 13.77
N ASP A 64 -10.38 -12.68 12.75
CA ASP A 64 -11.65 -12.15 12.24
C ASP A 64 -12.40 -13.15 11.34
N GLY A 65 -11.80 -14.29 11.00
CA GLY A 65 -12.36 -15.30 10.10
C GLY A 65 -12.50 -14.83 8.64
N LYS A 66 -11.90 -13.69 8.28
CA LYS A 66 -12.01 -13.05 6.96
C LYS A 66 -10.65 -12.75 6.34
N THR A 67 -9.75 -12.13 7.09
CA THR A 67 -8.42 -11.73 6.61
C THR A 67 -7.60 -12.98 6.30
N ILE A 68 -7.15 -13.11 5.05
CA ILE A 68 -6.37 -14.25 4.55
C ILE A 68 -4.92 -14.11 5.03
N THR A 69 -4.34 -15.19 5.52
CA THR A 69 -2.96 -15.32 6.02
C THR A 69 -2.34 -16.63 5.55
N GLY A 70 -1.08 -16.89 5.91
CA GLY A 70 -0.38 -18.11 5.52
C GLY A 70 -0.01 -18.12 4.04
N TYR A 71 0.51 -16.99 3.57
CA TYR A 71 1.09 -16.83 2.25
C TYR A 71 2.47 -17.51 2.18
N ASN A 72 3.01 -17.69 0.98
CA ASN A 72 4.38 -18.16 0.78
C ASN A 72 5.34 -16.96 0.60
N GLY A 73 6.65 -17.22 0.59
CA GLY A 73 7.69 -16.19 0.55
C GLY A 73 7.89 -15.48 -0.79
N THR A 74 7.04 -15.70 -1.80
CA THR A 74 7.21 -15.11 -3.14
C THR A 74 6.69 -13.67 -3.21
N CYS A 75 7.14 -12.92 -4.22
CA CYS A 75 6.68 -11.55 -4.48
C CYS A 75 5.21 -11.47 -4.87
N ASP A 76 4.67 -12.47 -5.57
CA ASP A 76 3.25 -12.54 -5.90
C ASP A 76 2.40 -12.74 -4.64
N SER A 77 2.86 -13.58 -3.71
CA SER A 77 2.23 -13.73 -2.40
C SER A 77 2.31 -12.44 -1.57
N ALA A 78 3.39 -11.66 -1.69
CA ALA A 78 3.47 -10.35 -1.05
C ALA A 78 2.43 -9.38 -1.62
N ALA A 79 2.26 -9.36 -2.94
CA ALA A 79 1.24 -8.55 -3.60
C ALA A 79 -0.19 -8.96 -3.20
N GLN A 80 -0.46 -10.27 -3.13
CA GLN A 80 -1.72 -10.80 -2.60
C GLN A 80 -1.97 -10.38 -1.15
N ALA A 81 -0.97 -10.50 -0.28
CA ALA A 81 -1.06 -10.09 1.12
C ALA A 81 -1.39 -8.58 1.23
N ALA A 82 -0.68 -7.72 0.49
CA ALA A 82 -0.97 -6.28 0.47
C ALA A 82 -2.41 -5.97 0.05
N ALA A 83 -2.90 -6.61 -1.02
CA ALA A 83 -4.29 -6.48 -1.46
C ALA A 83 -5.27 -6.86 -0.35
N ASN A 84 -5.06 -8.03 0.25
CA ASN A 84 -5.93 -8.61 1.26
C ASN A 84 -5.80 -7.96 2.64
N TYR A 85 -4.79 -7.11 2.87
CA TYR A 85 -4.65 -6.33 4.11
C TYR A 85 -5.14 -4.89 3.97
N THR A 86 -5.49 -4.44 2.76
CA THR A 86 -5.94 -3.07 2.50
C THR A 86 -7.16 -2.69 3.33
N HIS A 87 -8.13 -3.58 3.50
CA HIS A 87 -9.31 -3.31 4.33
C HIS A 87 -8.94 -3.06 5.79
N LEU A 88 -7.91 -3.72 6.35
CA LEU A 88 -7.54 -3.52 7.75
C LEU A 88 -7.03 -2.10 8.05
N ILE A 89 -6.54 -1.42 7.02
CA ILE A 89 -5.97 -0.07 7.10
C ILE A 89 -6.99 1.00 6.73
N GLU A 90 -7.78 0.75 5.68
CA GLU A 90 -8.70 1.75 5.13
C GLU A 90 -10.10 1.72 5.71
N ASP A 91 -10.54 0.53 6.15
CA ASP A 91 -11.90 0.39 6.64
C ASP A 91 -12.01 1.03 8.02
N VAL A 92 -13.12 1.74 8.24
CA VAL A 92 -13.52 2.17 9.57
C VAL A 92 -15.00 1.85 9.71
N ASN A 93 -15.29 0.75 10.40
CA ASN A 93 -16.63 0.44 10.88
C ASN A 93 -16.63 0.40 12.41
N LEU A 94 -17.45 1.23 13.05
CA LEU A 94 -17.41 1.38 14.51
C LEU A 94 -17.88 0.14 15.27
N THR A 95 -18.72 -0.70 14.66
CA THR A 95 -19.19 -1.93 15.30
C THR A 95 -18.14 -3.05 15.28
N THR A 96 -17.23 -3.04 14.30
CA THR A 96 -16.21 -4.09 14.14
C THR A 96 -14.79 -3.60 14.41
N TRP A 97 -14.60 -2.30 14.69
CA TRP A 97 -13.28 -1.67 14.81
C TRP A 97 -12.34 -2.38 15.79
N ALA A 98 -12.85 -2.77 16.96
CA ALA A 98 -12.03 -3.48 17.95
C ALA A 98 -11.45 -4.80 17.43
N GLN A 99 -12.26 -5.58 16.70
CA GLN A 99 -11.81 -6.83 16.09
C GLN A 99 -10.90 -6.56 14.89
N GLN A 100 -11.18 -5.55 14.07
CA GLN A 100 -10.31 -5.15 12.97
C GLN A 100 -8.92 -4.76 13.47
N LYS A 101 -8.84 -3.92 14.50
CA LYS A 101 -7.56 -3.50 15.11
C LYS A 101 -6.78 -4.68 15.67
N LYS A 102 -7.47 -5.62 16.34
CA LYS A 102 -6.86 -6.87 16.82
C LYS A 102 -6.26 -7.68 15.66
N THR A 103 -7.01 -7.85 14.57
CA THR A 103 -6.53 -8.56 13.39
C THR A 103 -5.38 -7.83 12.70
N LEU A 104 -5.42 -6.49 12.62
CA LEU A 104 -4.30 -5.69 12.15
C LEU A 104 -3.05 -5.98 12.99
N THR A 105 -3.16 -6.04 14.32
CA THR A 105 -2.03 -6.42 15.20
C THR A 105 -1.48 -7.81 14.89
N GLU A 106 -2.34 -8.80 14.62
CA GLU A 106 -1.92 -10.18 14.29
C GLU A 106 -1.13 -10.28 12.98
N VAL A 107 -1.44 -9.43 12.00
CA VAL A 107 -0.79 -9.42 10.68
C VAL A 107 0.32 -8.37 10.57
N SER A 108 0.68 -7.72 11.67
CA SER A 108 1.63 -6.61 11.70
C SER A 108 2.88 -6.92 12.52
N LYS A 109 3.99 -6.30 12.16
CA LYS A 109 5.13 -6.11 13.06
C LYS A 109 4.92 -4.82 13.87
N PRO A 110 5.26 -4.79 15.18
CA PRO A 110 5.15 -3.59 15.98
C PRO A 110 5.95 -2.42 15.39
N GLY A 111 5.37 -1.23 15.40
CA GLY A 111 6.04 -0.01 14.94
C GLY A 111 5.17 1.24 15.06
N PRO A 112 5.78 2.43 14.96
CA PRO A 112 5.08 3.71 15.10
C PRO A 112 4.08 3.99 13.96
N TRP A 113 4.14 3.23 12.86
CA TRP A 113 3.19 3.31 11.75
C TRP A 113 1.79 2.86 12.18
N PHE A 114 1.70 1.88 13.09
CA PHE A 114 0.45 1.24 13.48
C PHE A 114 -0.53 2.25 14.09
N GLU A 115 -0.03 3.10 15.01
CA GLU A 115 -0.83 4.14 15.63
C GLU A 115 -1.31 5.18 14.61
N LYS A 116 -0.48 5.50 13.60
CA LYS A 116 -0.84 6.47 12.55
C LYS A 116 -2.00 5.97 11.70
N VAL A 117 -1.98 4.71 11.30
CA VAL A 117 -3.06 4.14 10.48
C VAL A 117 -4.34 3.88 11.29
N ALA A 118 -4.20 3.48 12.56
CA ALA A 118 -5.34 3.22 13.42
C ALA A 118 -5.98 4.49 14.01
N PHE A 119 -5.29 5.64 13.95
CA PHE A 119 -5.68 6.86 14.66
C PHE A 119 -7.13 7.30 14.39
N ASN A 120 -7.54 7.36 13.13
CA ASN A 120 -8.88 7.83 12.77
C ASN A 120 -9.97 6.90 13.30
N GLY A 121 -9.77 5.58 13.18
CA GLY A 121 -10.71 4.60 13.71
C GLY A 121 -10.76 4.63 15.23
N ASP A 122 -9.62 4.78 15.92
CA ASP A 122 -9.58 4.93 17.37
C ASP A 122 -10.27 6.21 17.85
N LEU A 123 -10.06 7.33 17.15
CA LEU A 123 -10.71 8.60 17.45
C LEU A 123 -12.23 8.44 17.38
N LEU A 124 -12.73 7.85 16.29
CA LEU A 124 -14.16 7.66 16.09
C LEU A 124 -14.75 6.64 17.07
N ALA A 125 -14.11 5.48 17.27
CA ALA A 125 -14.62 4.43 18.14
C ALA A 125 -14.68 4.84 19.62
N ASN A 126 -13.84 5.78 20.06
CA ASN A 126 -13.81 6.27 21.44
C ASN A 126 -14.54 7.62 21.64
N ALA A 127 -15.11 8.19 20.58
CA ALA A 127 -15.81 9.47 20.67
C ALA A 127 -17.11 9.33 21.47
N LYS A 128 -17.37 10.27 22.38
CA LYS A 128 -18.64 10.34 23.13
C LYS A 128 -19.80 10.76 22.23
N GLU A 129 -19.51 11.64 21.27
CA GLU A 129 -20.43 12.11 20.24
C GLU A 129 -19.77 11.88 18.89
N LEU A 130 -20.44 11.11 18.04
CA LEU A 130 -19.95 10.80 16.71
C LEU A 130 -20.35 11.90 15.72
N PRO A 131 -19.45 12.32 14.82
CA PRO A 131 -19.84 13.21 13.74
C PRO A 131 -20.88 12.51 12.85
N THR A 132 -21.92 13.23 12.44
CA THR A 132 -22.88 12.75 11.44
C THR A 132 -22.15 12.40 10.14
N GLY A 133 -22.62 11.39 9.41
CA GLY A 133 -22.02 10.98 8.13
C GLY A 133 -21.78 9.48 7.98
N ALA A 134 -21.91 8.70 9.06
CA ALA A 134 -21.83 7.25 8.97
C ALA A 134 -22.88 6.68 8.00
N PHE A 135 -22.51 5.63 7.26
CA PHE A 135 -23.38 4.95 6.30
C PHE A 135 -23.47 3.45 6.60
N ASP A 136 -24.43 2.75 5.98
CA ASP A 136 -24.56 1.28 5.95
C ASP A 136 -24.29 0.54 7.28
N GLY A 137 -24.78 1.03 8.41
CA GLY A 137 -24.50 0.39 9.71
C GLY A 137 -23.11 0.76 10.26
N GLN A 138 -22.90 2.06 10.47
CA GLN A 138 -21.75 2.65 11.17
C GLN A 138 -20.41 2.57 10.41
N TRP A 139 -20.45 2.50 9.09
CA TRP A 139 -19.28 2.69 8.24
C TRP A 139 -18.93 4.17 8.11
N TYR A 140 -17.64 4.47 8.24
CA TYR A 140 -17.05 5.77 7.94
C TYR A 140 -16.10 5.72 6.75
N SER A 141 -15.49 4.57 6.49
CA SER A 141 -14.69 4.33 5.29
C SER A 141 -14.75 2.86 4.96
N ARG A 142 -14.98 2.51 3.70
CA ARG A 142 -15.00 1.13 3.21
C ARG A 142 -14.23 1.06 1.89
N ALA A 143 -13.09 0.38 1.89
CA ALA A 143 -12.30 0.14 0.70
C ALA A 143 -12.87 -1.02 -0.14
N ASP A 144 -12.62 -0.94 -1.44
CA ASP A 144 -12.84 -2.01 -2.40
C ASP A 144 -11.63 -2.07 -3.36
N VAL A 145 -10.73 -3.00 -3.05
CA VAL A 145 -9.51 -3.20 -3.85
C VAL A 145 -9.85 -3.65 -5.26
N VAL A 146 -10.97 -4.37 -5.44
CA VAL A 146 -11.39 -4.85 -6.76
C VAL A 146 -11.85 -3.68 -7.64
N ALA A 147 -12.43 -2.64 -7.04
CA ALA A 147 -12.83 -1.42 -7.74
C ALA A 147 -11.63 -0.62 -8.27
N GLY A 148 -10.53 -0.54 -7.52
CA GLY A 148 -9.31 0.12 -7.97
C GLY A 148 -8.45 -0.77 -8.88
N GLY A 149 -8.37 -2.07 -8.55
CA GLY A 149 -7.95 -3.11 -9.47
C GLY A 149 -6.49 -3.10 -9.91
N LEU A 150 -5.65 -2.20 -9.39
CA LEU A 150 -4.24 -2.09 -9.78
C LEU A 150 -3.31 -2.28 -8.58
N TYR A 151 -2.11 -2.79 -8.85
CA TYR A 151 -1.01 -2.81 -7.90
C TYR A 151 0.34 -2.58 -8.57
N ARG A 152 1.34 -2.22 -7.77
CA ARG A 152 2.74 -2.09 -8.19
C ARG A 152 3.64 -2.66 -7.11
N VAL A 153 4.49 -3.61 -7.48
CA VAL A 153 5.58 -4.07 -6.61
C VAL A 153 6.77 -3.14 -6.84
N ALA A 154 7.01 -2.22 -5.90
CA ALA A 154 8.09 -1.25 -6.01
C ALA A 154 9.46 -1.87 -5.73
N SER A 155 9.50 -2.82 -4.80
CA SER A 155 10.67 -3.67 -4.53
C SER A 155 10.21 -4.97 -3.89
N CYS A 156 10.96 -6.05 -4.11
CA CYS A 156 10.71 -7.32 -3.43
C CYS A 156 11.98 -8.16 -3.36
N GLU A 157 12.26 -8.67 -2.18
CA GLU A 157 13.18 -9.78 -1.94
C GLU A 157 12.39 -10.91 -1.28
N GLU A 158 12.28 -12.04 -1.99
CA GLU A 158 11.57 -13.22 -1.51
C GLU A 158 12.08 -13.66 -0.13
N GLU A 159 11.15 -14.11 0.71
CA GLU A 159 11.40 -14.54 2.09
C GLU A 159 12.09 -13.49 2.97
N LYS A 160 12.02 -12.20 2.59
CA LYS A 160 12.62 -11.11 3.37
C LYS A 160 11.71 -9.91 3.51
N GLN A 161 11.49 -9.17 2.42
CA GLN A 161 10.83 -7.87 2.45
C GLN A 161 10.21 -7.53 1.09
N ALA A 162 9.12 -6.78 1.09
CA ALA A 162 8.51 -6.24 -0.12
C ALA A 162 7.90 -4.87 0.13
N VAL A 163 7.92 -4.01 -0.88
CA VAL A 163 7.17 -2.76 -0.91
C VAL A 163 6.15 -2.85 -2.03
N VAL A 164 4.87 -2.80 -1.66
CA VAL A 164 3.75 -2.98 -2.59
C VAL A 164 2.80 -1.80 -2.48
N GLN A 165 2.41 -1.25 -3.62
CA GLN A 165 1.36 -0.24 -3.72
C GLN A 165 0.10 -0.88 -4.27
N VAL A 166 -1.02 -0.60 -3.63
CA VAL A 166 -2.35 -1.11 -3.98
C VAL A 166 -3.23 0.10 -4.29
N PHE A 167 -3.76 0.16 -5.51
CA PHE A 167 -4.74 1.17 -5.90
C PHE A 167 -6.14 0.62 -5.66
N THR A 168 -6.87 1.26 -4.75
CA THR A 168 -8.19 0.85 -4.30
C THR A 168 -9.22 1.92 -4.61
N GLY A 169 -10.46 1.50 -4.90
CA GLY A 169 -11.63 2.35 -4.79
C GLY A 169 -12.19 2.28 -3.36
N GLY A 170 -13.21 3.07 -3.06
CA GLY A 170 -13.91 2.98 -1.79
C GLY A 170 -15.00 4.03 -1.64
N VAL A 171 -15.66 4.02 -0.48
CA VAL A 171 -16.65 5.00 -0.06
C VAL A 171 -16.27 5.53 1.32
N VAL A 172 -16.32 6.84 1.50
CA VAL A 172 -16.04 7.53 2.77
C VAL A 172 -17.26 8.35 3.19
N ALA A 173 -17.48 8.42 4.50
CA ALA A 173 -18.50 9.26 5.11
C ALA A 173 -18.23 10.74 4.84
N SER A 174 -19.31 11.51 4.65
CA SER A 174 -19.26 12.96 4.54
C SER A 174 -20.15 13.58 5.62
N VAL A 175 -19.68 14.66 6.25
CA VAL A 175 -20.44 15.31 7.32
C VAL A 175 -21.61 16.09 6.71
N ASN A 176 -22.84 15.75 7.11
CA ASN A 176 -24.07 16.38 6.62
C ASN A 176 -24.28 16.30 5.09
N GLU A 177 -23.58 15.39 4.43
CA GLU A 177 -23.68 15.14 2.99
C GLU A 177 -23.78 13.63 2.74
N ALA A 178 -24.12 13.24 1.50
CA ALA A 178 -24.04 11.83 1.12
C ALA A 178 -22.58 11.34 1.19
N PRO A 179 -22.36 10.04 1.49
CA PRO A 179 -21.03 9.44 1.38
C PRO A 179 -20.43 9.68 -0.01
N SER A 180 -19.13 9.87 -0.06
CA SER A 180 -18.40 10.13 -1.30
C SER A 180 -17.53 8.94 -1.66
N SER A 181 -17.56 8.54 -2.93
CA SER A 181 -16.63 7.57 -3.46
C SER A 181 -15.23 8.17 -3.64
N PHE A 182 -14.18 7.36 -3.46
CA PHE A 182 -12.79 7.76 -3.68
C PHE A 182 -12.00 6.68 -4.42
N PHE A 183 -10.87 7.08 -4.99
CA PHE A 183 -9.77 6.19 -5.36
C PHE A 183 -8.48 6.67 -4.71
N GLN A 184 -7.67 5.75 -4.21
CA GLN A 184 -6.35 6.10 -3.67
C GLN A 184 -5.39 4.92 -3.71
N THR A 185 -4.12 5.25 -3.52
CA THR A 185 -3.07 4.27 -3.36
C THR A 185 -2.76 4.09 -1.88
N VAL A 186 -2.68 2.83 -1.45
CA VAL A 186 -2.13 2.41 -0.16
C VAL A 186 -0.78 1.78 -0.42
N THR A 187 0.25 2.23 0.29
CA THR A 187 1.60 1.66 0.20
C THR A 187 1.84 0.80 1.42
N PHE A 188 2.30 -0.43 1.21
CA PHE A 188 2.67 -1.39 2.23
C PHE A 188 4.17 -1.64 2.17
N GLU A 189 4.82 -1.63 3.32
CA GLU A 189 6.01 -2.42 3.54
C GLU A 189 5.60 -3.72 4.22
N LEU A 190 6.03 -4.83 3.64
CA LEU A 190 5.82 -6.16 4.16
C LEU A 190 7.17 -6.77 4.53
N ALA A 191 7.24 -7.39 5.69
CA ALA A 191 8.38 -8.17 6.12
C ALA A 191 7.98 -9.64 6.27
N TRP A 192 8.83 -10.53 5.79
CA TRP A 192 8.63 -11.96 5.95
C TRP A 192 8.92 -12.40 7.39
N ASP A 193 8.06 -13.28 7.90
CA ASP A 193 8.21 -13.92 9.22
C ASP A 193 7.45 -15.26 9.25
N GLY A 194 7.73 -16.12 8.27
CA GLY A 194 6.94 -17.33 7.99
C GLY A 194 5.55 -17.06 7.41
N ASP A 195 5.21 -15.78 7.27
CA ASP A 195 4.07 -15.20 6.56
C ASP A 195 4.42 -13.74 6.22
N TRP A 196 3.70 -13.11 5.29
CA TRP A 196 3.88 -11.68 5.03
C TRP A 196 3.20 -10.85 6.11
N LYS A 197 3.98 -10.01 6.82
CA LYS A 197 3.50 -9.13 7.88
C LYS A 197 3.71 -7.66 7.51
N VAL A 198 2.74 -6.81 7.80
CA VAL A 198 2.87 -5.36 7.58
C VAL A 198 3.91 -4.80 8.55
N SER A 199 5.00 -4.21 8.04
CA SER A 199 6.03 -3.54 8.84
C SER A 199 5.94 -2.01 8.80
N ASP A 200 5.29 -1.47 7.76
CA ASP A 200 4.96 -0.05 7.60
C ASP A 200 3.79 0.07 6.61
N ALA A 201 3.00 1.12 6.72
CA ALA A 201 1.95 1.39 5.75
C ALA A 201 1.63 2.89 5.67
N ALA A 202 1.33 3.34 4.46
CA ALA A 202 0.99 4.73 4.18
C ALA A 202 -0.21 4.88 3.25
N ILE A 203 -1.11 5.76 3.67
CA ILE A 203 -2.26 6.21 2.90
C ILE A 203 -1.88 7.57 2.32
N VAL A 204 -1.77 7.65 0.99
CA VAL A 204 -1.18 8.80 0.26
C VAL A 204 -1.80 10.18 0.55
N PRO A 205 -3.10 10.35 0.85
CA PRO A 205 -3.65 11.63 1.29
C PRO A 205 -2.98 12.21 2.54
N ALA A 206 -2.29 11.40 3.35
CA ALA A 206 -1.69 11.83 4.61
C ALA A 206 -0.29 12.48 4.46
N GLY A 207 0.19 12.73 3.24
CA GLY A 207 1.51 13.35 3.01
C GLY A 207 2.68 12.51 3.51
N GLN A 208 2.49 11.19 3.63
CA GLN A 208 3.48 10.28 4.16
C GLN A 208 4.53 9.97 3.08
N ASP A 209 5.72 10.54 3.25
CA ASP A 209 6.91 10.17 2.50
C ASP A 209 7.37 8.78 2.98
N PHE A 210 7.34 7.80 2.06
CA PHE A 210 7.90 6.47 2.31
C PHE A 210 9.44 6.49 2.21
N GLY A 211 10.10 7.60 2.57
CA GLY A 211 11.56 7.76 2.58
C GLY A 211 12.22 7.48 1.23
N GLY A 212 11.54 7.75 0.12
CA GLY A 212 12.03 7.42 -1.23
C GLY A 212 12.06 5.92 -1.59
N ARG A 213 11.46 5.03 -0.78
CA ARG A 213 11.33 3.58 -1.07
C ARG A 213 10.46 3.28 -2.30
N VAL A 214 9.63 4.25 -2.70
CA VAL A 214 8.78 4.19 -3.90
C VAL A 214 9.14 5.35 -4.83
N LYS A 215 9.08 5.12 -6.15
CA LYS A 215 9.36 6.14 -7.18
C LYS A 215 8.40 7.32 -7.09
N ASP A 216 7.14 7.04 -6.79
CA ASP A 216 6.09 8.01 -6.56
C ASP A 216 5.03 7.42 -5.61
N ALA A 217 4.19 8.29 -5.04
CA ALA A 217 3.14 7.88 -4.11
C ALA A 217 1.98 7.11 -4.77
N GLY A 218 1.94 7.00 -6.10
CA GLY A 218 0.83 6.41 -6.84
C GLY A 218 -0.29 7.40 -7.18
N PRO A 219 -1.26 6.96 -8.00
CA PRO A 219 -2.46 7.72 -8.35
C PRO A 219 -3.43 7.85 -7.16
N MET A 220 -4.25 8.90 -7.18
CA MET A 220 -5.34 9.12 -6.24
C MET A 220 -6.38 10.07 -6.85
N SER A 221 -7.61 10.06 -6.32
CA SER A 221 -8.72 10.90 -6.79
C SER A 221 -8.85 12.25 -6.06
N VAL A 222 -7.83 12.73 -5.34
CA VAL A 222 -7.91 14.00 -4.59
C VAL A 222 -8.38 15.13 -5.50
N GLY A 223 -9.47 15.79 -5.09
CA GLY A 223 -10.10 16.89 -5.83
C GLY A 223 -11.17 16.47 -6.85
N THR A 224 -11.42 15.17 -7.03
CA THR A 224 -12.50 14.68 -7.90
C THR A 224 -13.70 14.28 -7.05
N ASN A 225 -14.73 15.13 -7.02
CA ASN A 225 -15.98 14.77 -6.38
C ASN A 225 -16.70 13.78 -7.29
N MET A 226 -16.66 12.49 -6.94
CA MET A 226 -17.27 11.43 -7.76
C MET A 226 -18.77 11.27 -7.48
N GLY A 227 -19.33 12.03 -6.52
CA GLY A 227 -20.77 12.31 -6.39
C GLY A 227 -21.69 11.12 -6.09
N GLU A 228 -21.16 9.90 -6.01
CA GLU A 228 -21.93 8.67 -5.85
C GLU A 228 -21.71 8.05 -4.47
N ALA A 229 -22.82 7.65 -3.83
CA ALA A 229 -22.83 6.95 -2.54
C ALA A 229 -22.53 5.44 -2.67
N ALA A 230 -21.90 5.03 -3.77
CA ALA A 230 -21.58 3.64 -4.09
C ALA A 230 -20.10 3.50 -4.44
N THR A 231 -19.57 2.29 -4.30
CA THR A 231 -18.20 2.02 -4.71
C THR A 231 -18.04 2.35 -6.20
N PRO A 232 -17.03 3.15 -6.58
CA PRO A 232 -16.89 3.62 -7.94
C PRO A 232 -16.43 2.48 -8.86
N VAL A 233 -16.74 2.59 -10.15
CA VAL A 233 -16.13 1.75 -11.19
C VAL A 233 -14.97 2.53 -11.82
N LEU A 234 -13.79 1.92 -11.90
CA LEU A 234 -12.67 2.55 -12.56
C LEU A 234 -12.92 2.63 -14.08
N ARG A 235 -12.73 3.81 -14.66
CA ARG A 235 -12.96 4.10 -16.08
C ARG A 235 -11.71 4.70 -16.72
N ASP A 236 -11.58 4.58 -18.03
CA ASP A 236 -10.41 5.06 -18.78
C ASP A 236 -10.14 6.56 -18.56
N ASP A 237 -11.19 7.38 -18.49
CA ASP A 237 -11.08 8.82 -18.23
C ASP A 237 -10.48 9.10 -16.85
N LEU A 238 -10.91 8.35 -15.83
CA LEU A 238 -10.39 8.44 -14.47
C LEU A 238 -8.94 7.96 -14.37
N VAL A 239 -8.62 6.83 -15.01
CA VAL A 239 -7.23 6.32 -15.07
C VAL A 239 -6.32 7.37 -15.70
N ASN A 240 -6.70 7.92 -16.85
CA ASN A 240 -5.89 8.94 -17.53
C ASN A 240 -5.75 10.21 -16.68
N ALA A 241 -6.79 10.61 -15.95
CA ALA A 241 -6.73 11.75 -15.05
C ALA A 241 -5.79 11.50 -13.85
N PHE A 242 -5.95 10.38 -13.16
CA PHE A 242 -5.18 10.07 -11.94
C PHE A 242 -3.71 9.74 -12.22
N PHE A 243 -3.41 9.23 -13.43
CA PHE A 243 -2.05 8.91 -13.87
C PHE A 243 -1.37 10.04 -14.64
N LYS A 244 -2.03 11.18 -14.88
CA LYS A 244 -1.49 12.27 -15.71
C LYS A 244 -0.07 12.69 -15.32
N ASP A 245 0.19 12.81 -14.02
CA ASP A 245 1.48 13.21 -13.44
C ASP A 245 2.14 12.07 -12.62
N LYS A 246 1.74 10.82 -12.86
CA LYS A 246 2.25 9.63 -12.14
C LYS A 246 2.84 8.61 -13.09
N SER A 247 3.80 7.83 -12.60
CA SER A 247 4.38 6.77 -13.43
C SER A 247 3.39 5.62 -13.60
N ARG A 248 3.11 5.25 -14.85
CA ARG A 248 2.38 4.01 -15.18
C ARG A 248 3.25 2.76 -15.10
N GLU A 249 4.57 2.93 -15.12
CA GLU A 249 5.56 1.87 -15.01
C GLU A 249 5.37 1.05 -13.73
N GLY A 250 5.44 -0.27 -13.88
CA GLY A 250 5.33 -1.25 -12.79
C GLY A 250 3.90 -1.48 -12.27
N TRP A 251 2.90 -0.73 -12.75
CA TRP A 251 1.50 -0.98 -12.40
C TRP A 251 0.92 -2.12 -13.23
N VAL A 252 0.17 -2.99 -12.56
CA VAL A 252 -0.40 -4.22 -13.10
C VAL A 252 -1.85 -4.34 -12.63
N GLU A 253 -2.74 -4.78 -13.53
CA GLU A 253 -4.14 -5.09 -13.23
C GLU A 253 -4.25 -6.46 -12.54
N TYR A 254 -5.03 -6.54 -11.46
CA TYR A 254 -5.45 -7.82 -10.88
C TYR A 254 -6.38 -8.57 -11.84
N ALA A 255 -6.30 -9.90 -11.88
CA ALA A 255 -7.09 -10.76 -12.75
C ALA A 255 -8.61 -10.55 -12.60
N ASN A 256 -9.07 -10.27 -11.36
CA ASN A 256 -10.48 -10.10 -11.03
C ASN A 256 -10.89 -8.65 -10.79
N ALA A 257 -10.10 -7.65 -11.22
CA ALA A 257 -10.45 -6.24 -11.13
C ALA A 257 -11.84 -5.96 -11.75
N LYS A 258 -12.62 -5.06 -11.13
CA LYS A 258 -13.90 -4.61 -11.67
C LYS A 258 -13.63 -3.77 -12.92
N ARG A 259 -14.32 -4.10 -14.00
CA ARG A 259 -14.19 -3.46 -15.31
C ARG A 259 -15.49 -2.79 -15.69
#